data_AF-A0AAW2YH59-F1
#
_entry.id   AF-A0AAW2YH59-F1
#
_cell.length_a   1.000
_cell.length_b   1.000
_cell.length_c   1.000
_cell.angle_alpha   90.00
_cell.angle_beta   90.00
_cell.angle_gamma   90.00
#
_symmetry.space_group_name_H-M   'P 1'
#
loop_
_entity.id
_entity.type
_entity.pdbx_description
1 polymer ?
#
loop_
_entity_poly.entity_id
_entity_poly.type
_entity_poly.pdbx_seq_one_letter_code
_entity_poly.pdbx_strand_id
1 'polypeptide(L)'
;MSEHHEADGFGNLTTWQWVFYPTFTFCIVCFAGLMSGLTLGLLSIDKMSLKILQQAGTDKQKKYANRLVPILNRRHWLLVTLLLWNAAAMESLPLFLDKMVPEYLAIIISITLVLVFGEVLPQAAISRFGLAVGGNLFWFVWILIFISAPISWPLGKLLDLILGDSHGIVYKRQELKELMDFHAEESKEGGSLSADEVMVIKGALQLSEKTVENIMTPIDKVFMVNADDVLEYDIIKKIYDHGHSRIPVYQGTRTNIIGLLITKRLIFHLNYENTNTKVGQGPINEILKVDASVSVWNILNMFQTGKSHMAVINKEADGTHPGGAIGILTLEDVFEELIQEEITDETDLIMDVQKRLKVSGMFRKASFTELQRDRHQGRSNKNPSDHVTLKINDGL
;
A
#
# COMPACT_ATOMS: atom_id res chain seq x y z
N MET A 1 -27.93 -73.87 -40.52
CA MET A 1 -28.97 -73.67 -39.50
C MET A 1 -28.35 -72.82 -38.41
N SER A 2 -28.32 -71.48 -38.52
CA SER A 2 -29.45 -70.54 -38.31
C SER A 2 -30.01 -70.75 -36.89
N GLU A 3 -29.65 -69.92 -35.91
CA GLU A 3 -30.33 -68.70 -35.43
C GLU A 3 -29.94 -68.64 -33.92
N HIS A 4 -29.71 -67.57 -33.18
CA HIS A 4 -29.91 -66.13 -33.28
C HIS A 4 -28.75 -65.46 -32.52
N HIS A 5 -27.95 -64.61 -33.18
CA HIS A 5 -27.33 -63.50 -32.46
C HIS A 5 -28.42 -62.45 -32.31
N GLU A 6 -28.92 -62.26 -31.09
CA GLU A 6 -29.65 -61.05 -30.74
C GLU A 6 -28.78 -59.87 -31.15
N ALA A 7 -29.26 -59.11 -32.13
CA ALA A 7 -28.68 -57.84 -32.48
C ALA A 7 -28.85 -56.93 -31.27
N ASP A 8 -27.79 -56.76 -30.50
CA ASP A 8 -27.66 -55.68 -29.53
C ASP A 8 -28.08 -54.39 -30.24
N GLY A 9 -29.09 -53.72 -29.68
CA GLY A 9 -29.81 -52.60 -30.28
C GLY A 9 -29.00 -51.30 -30.39
N PHE A 10 -27.77 -51.38 -30.91
CA PHE A 10 -27.00 -50.24 -31.36
C PHE A 10 -27.54 -49.79 -32.72
N GLY A 11 -28.30 -48.69 -32.73
CA GLY A 11 -28.70 -48.01 -33.96
C GLY A 11 -30.20 -47.84 -34.20
N ASN A 12 -31.09 -48.38 -33.36
CA ASN A 12 -32.54 -48.13 -33.45
C ASN A 12 -32.96 -46.82 -32.74
N LEU A 13 -32.16 -45.77 -32.89
CA LEU A 13 -32.54 -44.43 -32.45
C LEU A 13 -33.49 -43.84 -33.51
N THR A 14 -34.63 -43.35 -33.06
CA THR A 14 -35.54 -42.55 -33.91
C THR A 14 -34.85 -41.27 -34.38
N THR A 15 -35.29 -40.69 -35.49
CA THR A 15 -34.72 -39.43 -36.04
C THR A 15 -34.67 -38.31 -35.01
N TRP A 16 -35.64 -38.25 -34.09
CA TRP A 16 -35.67 -37.29 -32.99
C TRP A 16 -34.58 -37.54 -31.93
N GLN A 17 -34.30 -38.80 -31.61
CA GLN A 17 -33.26 -39.16 -30.66
C GLN A 17 -31.86 -38.83 -31.19
N TRP A 18 -31.63 -39.02 -32.49
CA TRP A 18 -30.38 -38.61 -33.15
C TRP A 18 -30.09 -37.12 -33.07
N VAL A 19 -31.11 -36.26 -32.92
CA VAL A 19 -30.93 -34.81 -32.70
C VAL A 19 -30.84 -34.51 -31.21
N PHE A 20 -31.66 -35.15 -30.39
CA PHE A 20 -31.77 -34.88 -28.97
C PHE A 20 -30.48 -35.21 -28.20
N TYR A 21 -29.95 -36.43 -28.34
CA TYR A 21 -28.79 -36.89 -27.57
C TYR A 21 -27.52 -36.03 -27.79
N PRO A 22 -27.10 -35.70 -29.02
CA PRO A 22 -25.93 -34.86 -29.23
C PRO A 22 -26.18 -33.41 -28.79
N THR A 23 -27.39 -32.87 -28.99
CA THR A 23 -27.73 -31.52 -28.48
C THR A 23 -27.64 -31.47 -26.97
N PHE A 24 -28.19 -32.47 -26.28
CA PHE A 24 -28.14 -32.57 -24.83
C PHE A 24 -26.72 -32.76 -24.30
N THR A 25 -25.93 -33.61 -24.96
CA THR A 25 -24.50 -33.82 -24.69
C THR A 25 -23.73 -32.50 -24.80
N PHE A 26 -23.96 -31.72 -25.86
CA PHE A 26 -23.35 -30.40 -26.03
C PHE A 26 -23.75 -29.43 -24.91
N CYS A 27 -25.03 -29.41 -24.52
CA CYS A 27 -25.50 -28.61 -23.39
C CYS A 27 -24.85 -29.01 -22.07
N ILE A 28 -24.68 -30.31 -21.80
CA ILE A 28 -23.98 -30.83 -20.61
C ILE A 28 -22.54 -30.34 -20.59
N VAL A 29 -21.81 -30.45 -21.72
CA VAL A 29 -20.41 -30.00 -21.81
C VAL A 29 -20.31 -28.50 -21.54
N CYS A 30 -21.17 -27.69 -22.15
CA CYS A 30 -21.21 -26.25 -21.90
C CYS A 30 -21.52 -25.93 -20.43
N PHE A 31 -22.46 -26.65 -19.82
CA PHE A 31 -22.81 -26.47 -18.42
C PHE A 31 -21.69 -26.88 -17.47
N ALA A 32 -21.03 -28.03 -17.72
CA ALA A 32 -19.85 -28.48 -16.97
C ALA A 32 -18.73 -27.43 -17.07
N GLY A 33 -18.46 -26.93 -18.27
CA GLY A 33 -17.49 -25.87 -18.49
C GLY A 33 -17.80 -24.59 -17.71
N LEU A 34 -19.07 -24.18 -17.71
CA LEU A 34 -19.49 -23.02 -16.93
C LEU A 34 -19.32 -23.25 -15.42
N MET A 35 -19.68 -24.42 -14.91
CA MET A 35 -19.52 -24.77 -13.48
C MET A 35 -18.05 -24.78 -13.08
N SER A 36 -17.21 -25.44 -13.87
CA SER A 36 -15.78 -25.55 -13.64
C SER A 36 -15.10 -24.18 -13.69
N GLY A 37 -15.42 -23.37 -14.69
CA GLY A 37 -14.89 -22.01 -14.81
C GLY A 37 -15.38 -21.06 -13.72
N LEU A 38 -16.66 -21.13 -13.31
CA LEU A 38 -17.17 -20.36 -12.17
C LEU A 38 -16.51 -20.80 -10.85
N THR A 39 -16.20 -22.09 -10.69
CA THR A 39 -15.51 -22.62 -9.51
C THR A 39 -14.17 -21.93 -9.35
N LEU A 40 -13.31 -22.01 -10.37
CA LEU A 40 -11.99 -21.37 -10.31
C LEU A 40 -12.09 -19.83 -10.32
N GLY A 41 -12.99 -19.26 -11.13
CA GLY A 41 -13.14 -17.82 -11.28
C GLY A 41 -13.69 -17.10 -10.04
N LEU A 42 -14.64 -17.69 -9.32
CA LEU A 42 -15.17 -17.10 -8.09
C LEU A 42 -14.27 -17.38 -6.89
N LEU A 43 -13.73 -18.60 -6.78
CA LEU A 43 -12.90 -18.99 -5.64
C LEU A 43 -11.48 -18.43 -5.73
N SER A 44 -10.98 -18.03 -6.90
CA SER A 44 -9.70 -17.31 -6.98
C SER A 44 -9.77 -15.87 -6.47
N ILE A 45 -10.97 -15.28 -6.34
CA ILE A 45 -11.12 -13.89 -5.88
C ILE A 45 -10.87 -13.83 -4.36
N ASP A 46 -9.85 -13.09 -3.95
CA ASP A 46 -9.57 -12.85 -2.54
C ASP A 46 -10.62 -11.92 -1.87
N LYS A 47 -10.93 -12.19 -0.59
CA LYS A 47 -11.91 -11.40 0.19
C LYS A 47 -11.45 -9.95 0.38
N MET A 48 -10.15 -9.70 0.59
CA MET A 48 -9.63 -8.34 0.75
C MET A 48 -9.61 -7.60 -0.58
N SER A 49 -9.16 -8.24 -1.66
CA SER A 49 -9.24 -7.68 -3.01
C SER A 49 -10.67 -7.30 -3.39
N LEU A 50 -11.65 -8.14 -3.05
CA LEU A 50 -13.06 -7.84 -3.27
C LEU A 50 -13.54 -6.62 -2.47
N LYS A 51 -13.14 -6.50 -1.20
CA LYS A 51 -13.46 -5.33 -0.35
C LYS A 51 -12.81 -4.05 -0.87
N ILE A 52 -11.56 -4.12 -1.32
CA ILE A 52 -10.86 -2.99 -1.96
C ILE A 52 -11.65 -2.55 -3.20
N LEU A 53 -12.10 -3.49 -4.03
CA LEU A 53 -12.91 -3.19 -5.22
C LEU A 53 -14.29 -2.58 -4.88
N GLN A 54 -14.89 -2.88 -3.72
CA GLN A 54 -16.12 -2.22 -3.27
C GLN A 54 -15.91 -0.73 -2.96
N GLN A 55 -14.72 -0.35 -2.48
CA GLN A 55 -14.42 1.01 -2.06
C GLN A 55 -13.75 1.84 -3.17
N ALA A 56 -12.73 1.27 -3.80
CA ALA A 56 -11.84 1.95 -4.75
C ALA A 56 -12.03 1.53 -6.22
N GLY A 57 -12.90 0.54 -6.51
CA GLY A 57 -13.15 0.10 -7.88
C GLY A 57 -13.97 1.07 -8.73
N THR A 58 -14.03 0.82 -10.04
CA THR A 58 -14.96 1.49 -10.96
C THR A 58 -16.42 1.18 -10.61
N ASP A 59 -17.39 2.01 -11.05
CA ASP A 59 -18.82 1.80 -10.73
C ASP A 59 -19.34 0.39 -11.09
N LYS A 60 -18.87 -0.16 -12.21
CA LYS A 60 -19.19 -1.54 -12.63
C LYS A 60 -18.58 -2.57 -11.68
N GLN A 61 -17.30 -2.41 -11.33
CA GLN A 61 -16.61 -3.32 -10.40
C GLN A 61 -17.23 -3.27 -9.01
N LYS A 62 -17.58 -2.08 -8.50
CA LYS A 62 -18.30 -1.88 -7.23
C LYS A 62 -19.62 -2.64 -7.22
N LYS A 63 -20.41 -2.54 -8.29
CA LYS A 63 -21.68 -3.27 -8.44
C LYS A 63 -21.48 -4.79 -8.42
N TYR A 64 -20.48 -5.31 -9.13
CA TYR A 64 -20.18 -6.74 -9.14
C TYR A 64 -19.66 -7.22 -7.78
N ALA A 65 -18.77 -6.46 -7.16
CA ALA A 65 -18.22 -6.78 -5.85
C ALA A 65 -19.33 -6.84 -4.78
N ASN A 66 -20.21 -5.84 -4.73
CA ASN A 66 -21.36 -5.81 -3.82
C ASN A 66 -22.29 -7.00 -3.99
N ARG A 67 -22.48 -7.49 -5.23
CA ARG A 67 -23.28 -8.69 -5.49
C ARG A 67 -22.58 -9.95 -5.03
N LEU A 68 -21.27 -10.07 -5.24
CA LEU A 68 -20.54 -11.31 -4.98
C LEU A 68 -20.16 -11.52 -3.51
N VAL A 69 -20.01 -10.46 -2.72
CA VAL A 69 -19.69 -10.53 -1.28
C VAL A 69 -20.57 -11.52 -0.48
N PRO A 70 -21.92 -11.47 -0.53
CA PRO A 70 -22.74 -12.40 0.25
C PRO A 70 -22.48 -13.87 -0.09
N ILE A 71 -22.16 -14.17 -1.35
CA ILE A 71 -21.85 -15.53 -1.80
C ILE A 71 -20.45 -15.94 -1.34
N LEU A 72 -19.45 -15.09 -1.56
CA LEU A 72 -18.05 -15.39 -1.25
C LEU A 72 -17.74 -15.38 0.26
N ASN A 73 -18.61 -14.75 1.07
CA ASN A 73 -18.57 -14.88 2.53
C ASN A 73 -18.86 -16.33 2.98
N ARG A 74 -19.66 -17.08 2.23
CA ARG A 74 -19.96 -18.51 2.45
C ARG A 74 -19.16 -19.39 1.48
N ARG A 75 -17.85 -19.21 1.46
CA ARG A 75 -16.93 -19.80 0.46
C ARG A 75 -17.03 -21.32 0.36
N HIS A 76 -17.03 -22.04 1.49
CA HIS A 76 -17.13 -23.49 1.49
C HIS A 76 -18.49 -23.97 0.95
N TRP A 77 -19.58 -23.27 1.29
CA TRP A 77 -20.90 -23.59 0.73
C TRP A 77 -20.98 -23.35 -0.79
N LEU A 78 -20.39 -22.26 -1.28
CA LEU A 78 -20.26 -22.00 -2.71
C LEU A 78 -19.41 -23.08 -3.40
N LEU A 79 -18.26 -23.43 -2.83
CA LEU A 79 -17.35 -24.46 -3.35
C LEU A 79 -18.09 -25.79 -3.51
N VAL A 80 -18.79 -26.25 -2.46
CA VAL A 80 -19.55 -27.50 -2.52
C VAL A 80 -20.65 -27.43 -3.57
N THR A 81 -21.37 -26.31 -3.65
CA THR A 81 -22.44 -26.13 -4.63
C THR A 81 -21.93 -26.28 -6.07
N LEU A 82 -20.88 -25.55 -6.43
CA LEU A 82 -20.35 -25.56 -7.80
C LEU A 82 -19.70 -26.90 -8.14
N LEU A 83 -19.00 -27.54 -7.19
CA LEU A 83 -18.43 -28.87 -7.37
C LEU A 83 -19.52 -29.94 -7.55
N LEU A 84 -20.63 -29.87 -6.81
CA LEU A 84 -21.74 -30.80 -6.95
C LEU A 84 -22.36 -30.72 -8.35
N TRP A 85 -22.63 -29.51 -8.85
CA TRP A 85 -23.18 -29.33 -10.19
C TRP A 85 -22.18 -29.68 -11.29
N ASN A 86 -20.89 -29.42 -11.08
CA ASN A 86 -19.84 -29.84 -11.99
C ASN A 86 -19.77 -31.37 -12.08
N ALA A 87 -19.71 -32.06 -10.94
CA ALA A 87 -19.69 -33.53 -10.88
C ALA A 87 -20.94 -34.15 -11.51
N ALA A 88 -22.13 -33.60 -11.21
CA ALA A 88 -23.38 -34.06 -11.81
C ALA A 88 -23.36 -33.97 -13.35
N ALA A 89 -22.80 -32.89 -13.90
CA ALA A 89 -22.68 -32.72 -15.34
C ALA A 89 -21.65 -33.68 -15.96
N MET A 90 -20.49 -33.83 -15.33
CA MET A 90 -19.41 -34.71 -15.79
C MET A 90 -19.84 -36.19 -15.77
N GLU A 91 -20.54 -36.65 -14.74
CA GLU A 91 -21.03 -38.02 -14.62
C GLU A 91 -22.25 -38.29 -15.54
N SER A 92 -23.02 -37.25 -15.87
CA SER A 92 -24.13 -37.40 -16.82
C SER A 92 -23.64 -37.66 -18.25
N LEU A 93 -22.51 -37.06 -18.66
CA LEU A 93 -22.07 -37.08 -20.05
C LEU A 93 -21.85 -38.49 -20.64
N PRO A 94 -21.09 -39.40 -19.98
CA PRO A 94 -20.90 -40.76 -20.50
C PRO A 94 -22.22 -41.53 -20.62
N LEU A 95 -23.16 -41.33 -19.70
CA LEU A 95 -24.47 -42.03 -19.69
C LEU A 95 -25.32 -41.68 -20.92
N PHE A 96 -25.23 -40.45 -21.43
CA PHE A 96 -25.92 -40.04 -22.65
C PHE A 96 -25.17 -40.46 -23.92
N LEU A 97 -23.84 -40.47 -23.88
CA LEU A 97 -23.00 -40.93 -25.01
C LEU A 97 -23.11 -42.43 -25.26
N ASP A 98 -23.25 -43.23 -24.20
CA ASP A 98 -23.47 -44.68 -24.27
C ASP A 98 -24.73 -45.06 -25.09
N LYS A 99 -25.72 -44.15 -25.18
CA LYS A 99 -26.90 -44.35 -26.02
C LYS A 99 -26.64 -44.12 -27.52
N MET A 100 -25.54 -43.47 -27.86
CA MET A 100 -25.20 -43.09 -29.24
C MET A 100 -24.07 -43.93 -29.84
N VAL A 101 -23.09 -44.31 -29.02
CA VAL A 101 -21.87 -45.00 -29.44
C VAL A 101 -21.58 -46.18 -28.50
N PRO A 102 -20.79 -47.17 -28.94
CA PRO A 102 -20.39 -48.28 -28.07
C PRO A 102 -19.75 -47.80 -26.76
N GLU A 103 -19.99 -48.51 -25.66
CA GLU A 103 -19.55 -48.17 -24.29
C GLU A 103 -18.09 -47.69 -24.22
N TYR A 104 -17.16 -48.44 -24.81
CA TYR A 104 -15.74 -48.10 -24.79
C TYR A 104 -15.45 -46.77 -25.51
N LEU A 105 -16.18 -46.48 -26.59
CA LEU A 105 -16.03 -45.24 -27.36
C LEU A 105 -16.71 -44.07 -26.65
N ALA A 106 -17.84 -44.31 -25.98
CA ALA A 106 -18.52 -43.31 -25.16
C ALA A 106 -17.59 -42.78 -24.07
N ILE A 107 -16.90 -43.67 -23.36
CA ILE A 107 -15.94 -43.33 -22.31
C ILE A 107 -14.76 -42.50 -22.87
N ILE A 108 -14.16 -42.93 -23.99
CA ILE A 108 -13.02 -42.20 -24.58
C ILE A 108 -13.44 -40.80 -25.05
N ILE A 109 -14.59 -40.69 -25.72
CA ILE A 109 -15.13 -39.41 -26.19
C ILE A 109 -15.50 -38.52 -25.00
N SER A 110 -16.15 -39.08 -23.96
CA SER A 110 -16.59 -38.31 -22.79
C SER A 110 -15.40 -37.73 -22.04
N ILE A 111 -14.36 -38.52 -21.76
CA ILE A 111 -13.15 -38.05 -21.07
C ILE A 111 -12.50 -36.90 -21.86
N THR A 112 -12.37 -37.07 -23.17
CA THR A 112 -11.75 -36.05 -24.04
C THR A 112 -12.57 -34.75 -24.04
N LEU A 113 -13.89 -34.84 -24.19
CA LEU A 113 -14.78 -33.68 -24.21
C LEU A 113 -14.85 -32.96 -22.86
N VAL A 114 -14.96 -33.71 -21.76
CA VAL A 114 -14.99 -33.13 -20.40
C VAL A 114 -13.68 -32.43 -20.09
N LEU A 115 -12.54 -33.07 -20.35
CA LEU A 115 -11.25 -32.50 -20.00
C LEU A 115 -10.98 -31.21 -20.79
N VAL A 116 -11.20 -31.23 -22.12
CA VAL A 116 -10.89 -30.08 -22.97
C VAL A 116 -11.95 -28.98 -22.81
N PHE A 117 -13.23 -29.31 -22.99
CA PHE A 117 -14.31 -28.33 -23.09
C PHE A 117 -15.14 -28.19 -21.81
N GLY A 118 -15.13 -29.17 -20.91
CA GLY A 118 -15.82 -29.12 -19.61
C GLY A 118 -14.93 -28.60 -18.47
N GLU A 119 -13.61 -28.56 -18.64
CA GLU A 119 -12.70 -28.21 -17.55
C GLU A 119 -11.57 -27.26 -17.95
N VAL A 120 -10.60 -27.71 -18.74
CA VAL A 120 -9.35 -26.96 -18.98
C VAL A 120 -9.59 -25.63 -19.70
N LEU A 121 -10.27 -25.64 -20.86
CA LEU A 121 -10.53 -24.42 -21.61
C LEU A 121 -11.42 -23.43 -20.83
N PRO A 122 -12.56 -23.86 -20.25
CA PRO A 122 -13.41 -22.96 -19.47
C PRO A 122 -12.73 -22.38 -18.23
N GLN A 123 -11.96 -23.19 -17.48
CA GLN A 123 -11.22 -22.70 -16.32
C GLN A 123 -10.20 -21.64 -16.73
N ALA A 124 -9.44 -21.86 -17.80
CA ALA A 124 -8.45 -20.90 -18.30
C ALA A 124 -9.10 -19.59 -18.77
N ALA A 125 -10.26 -19.68 -19.44
CA ALA A 125 -10.96 -18.50 -19.96
C ALA A 125 -11.68 -17.70 -18.86
N ILE A 126 -12.44 -18.37 -17.98
CA ILE A 126 -13.29 -17.71 -16.99
C ILE A 126 -12.46 -17.21 -15.80
N SER A 127 -11.37 -17.89 -15.41
CA SER A 127 -10.54 -17.47 -14.27
C SER A 127 -10.00 -16.05 -14.42
N ARG A 128 -9.62 -15.64 -15.63
CA ARG A 128 -9.15 -14.26 -15.93
C ARG A 128 -10.23 -13.19 -15.75
N PHE A 129 -11.50 -13.56 -15.91
CA PHE A 129 -12.65 -12.65 -15.86
C PHE A 129 -13.62 -12.98 -14.72
N GLY A 130 -13.14 -13.64 -13.66
CA GLY A 130 -13.97 -14.18 -12.57
C GLY A 130 -14.92 -13.15 -11.97
N LEU A 131 -14.46 -11.91 -11.75
CA LEU A 131 -15.28 -10.83 -11.21
C LEU A 131 -16.44 -10.44 -12.15
N ALA A 132 -16.19 -10.33 -13.46
CA ALA A 132 -17.19 -9.93 -14.44
C ALA A 132 -18.19 -11.07 -14.71
N VAL A 133 -17.69 -12.29 -14.92
CA VAL A 133 -18.52 -13.47 -15.18
C VAL A 133 -19.35 -13.80 -13.95
N GLY A 134 -18.74 -13.83 -12.77
CA GLY A 134 -19.43 -14.03 -11.50
C GLY A 134 -20.47 -12.95 -11.22
N GLY A 135 -20.12 -11.68 -11.42
CA GLY A 135 -21.02 -10.55 -11.16
C GLY A 135 -22.24 -10.50 -12.09
N ASN A 136 -22.08 -10.94 -13.35
CA ASN A 136 -23.17 -11.06 -14.32
C ASN A 136 -24.03 -12.30 -14.06
N LEU A 137 -23.41 -13.44 -13.72
CA LEU A 137 -24.10 -14.71 -13.46
C LEU A 137 -24.51 -14.89 -11.99
N PHE A 138 -24.42 -13.85 -11.18
CA PHE A 138 -24.77 -13.87 -9.75
C PHE A 138 -26.15 -14.52 -9.49
N TRP A 139 -27.16 -14.17 -10.28
CA TRP A 139 -28.52 -14.69 -10.11
C TRP A 139 -28.59 -16.22 -10.32
N PHE A 140 -27.76 -16.73 -11.23
CA PHE A 140 -27.74 -18.12 -11.65
C PHE A 140 -27.00 -18.96 -10.62
N VAL A 141 -25.89 -18.44 -10.09
CA VAL A 141 -25.20 -19.04 -8.94
C VAL A 141 -26.15 -19.16 -7.74
N TRP A 142 -26.97 -18.14 -7.47
CA TRP A 142 -27.97 -18.21 -6.40
C TRP A 142 -29.03 -19.29 -6.62
N ILE A 143 -29.50 -19.48 -7.85
CA ILE A 143 -30.42 -20.56 -8.19
C ILE A 143 -29.78 -21.92 -7.91
N LEU A 144 -28.51 -22.11 -8.31
CA LEU A 144 -27.78 -23.36 -8.05
C LEU A 144 -27.58 -23.62 -6.56
N ILE A 145 -27.26 -22.58 -5.79
CA ILE A 145 -27.15 -22.64 -4.32
C ILE A 145 -28.49 -23.05 -3.72
N PHE A 146 -29.59 -22.42 -4.14
CA PHE A 146 -30.92 -22.71 -3.61
C PHE A 146 -31.35 -24.17 -3.89
N ILE A 147 -31.16 -24.65 -5.12
CA ILE A 147 -31.54 -26.02 -5.51
C ILE A 147 -30.67 -27.05 -4.78
N SER A 148 -29.36 -26.81 -4.68
CA SER A 148 -28.43 -27.75 -4.03
C SER A 148 -28.39 -27.62 -2.51
N ALA A 149 -29.03 -26.61 -1.92
CA ALA A 149 -28.96 -26.29 -0.49
C ALA A 149 -29.17 -27.49 0.46
N PRO A 150 -30.10 -28.44 0.22
CA PRO A 150 -30.28 -29.59 1.10
C PRO A 150 -29.02 -30.44 1.28
N ILE A 151 -28.16 -30.49 0.26
CA ILE A 151 -26.93 -31.28 0.25
C ILE A 151 -25.70 -30.37 0.47
N SER A 152 -25.66 -29.21 -0.19
CA SER A 152 -24.48 -28.34 -0.17
C SER A 152 -24.29 -27.60 1.14
N TRP A 153 -25.37 -27.25 1.85
CA TRP A 153 -25.30 -26.57 3.15
C TRP A 153 -24.67 -27.43 4.26
N PRO A 154 -25.12 -28.69 4.52
CA PRO A 154 -24.51 -29.50 5.58
C PRO A 154 -23.05 -29.84 5.28
N LEU A 155 -22.71 -30.11 4.01
CA LEU A 155 -21.32 -30.40 3.63
C LEU A 155 -20.43 -29.16 3.76
N GLY A 156 -20.94 -27.98 3.37
CA GLY A 156 -20.23 -26.71 3.56
C GLY A 156 -19.95 -26.42 5.04
N LYS A 157 -20.95 -26.65 5.92
CA LYS A 157 -20.80 -26.48 7.37
C LYS A 157 -19.82 -27.50 7.98
N LEU A 158 -19.79 -28.72 7.48
CA LEU A 158 -18.80 -29.72 7.88
C LEU A 158 -17.38 -29.26 7.50
N LEU A 159 -17.22 -28.68 6.31
CA LEU A 159 -15.94 -28.14 5.86
C LEU A 159 -15.49 -26.94 6.71
N ASP A 160 -16.42 -26.05 7.07
CA ASP A 160 -16.19 -24.95 8.02
C ASP A 160 -15.72 -25.47 9.39
N LEU A 161 -16.29 -26.58 9.88
CA LEU A 161 -15.91 -27.18 11.16
C LEU A 161 -14.50 -27.82 11.14
N ILE A 162 -14.12 -28.44 10.02
CA ILE A 162 -12.85 -29.16 9.90
C ILE A 162 -11.69 -28.21 9.58
N LEU A 163 -11.88 -27.24 8.69
CA LEU A 163 -10.82 -26.35 8.23
C LEU A 163 -10.81 -24.97 8.92
N GLY A 164 -11.89 -24.61 9.63
CA GLY A 164 -12.04 -23.30 10.25
C GLY A 164 -12.40 -22.19 9.25
N ASP A 165 -12.92 -21.08 9.77
CA ASP A 165 -13.26 -19.91 8.97
C ASP A 165 -11.99 -19.28 8.37
N SER A 166 -11.87 -19.27 7.03
CA SER A 166 -10.78 -18.55 6.35
C SER A 166 -10.92 -17.04 6.60
N HIS A 167 -10.26 -16.55 7.63
CA HIS A 167 -10.08 -15.14 7.89
C HIS A 167 -9.21 -14.59 6.74
N GLY A 168 -9.65 -13.48 6.13
CA GLY A 168 -8.93 -12.89 5.01
C GLY A 168 -7.47 -12.60 5.36
N ILE A 169 -6.59 -12.65 4.37
CA ILE A 169 -5.16 -12.38 4.56
C ILE A 169 -5.01 -10.94 5.05
N VAL A 170 -4.69 -10.76 6.33
CA VAL A 170 -4.29 -9.46 6.86
C VAL A 170 -2.83 -9.30 6.49
N TYR A 171 -2.54 -8.37 5.58
CA TYR A 171 -1.18 -8.11 5.15
C TYR A 171 -0.33 -7.66 6.34
N LYS A 172 0.80 -8.33 6.55
CA LYS A 172 1.82 -7.86 7.49
C LYS A 172 2.47 -6.59 6.94
N ARG A 173 3.05 -5.77 7.82
CA ARG A 173 3.77 -4.54 7.41
C ARG A 173 4.87 -4.82 6.38
N GLN A 174 5.56 -5.95 6.49
CA GLN A 174 6.57 -6.39 5.52
C GLN A 174 5.95 -6.70 4.14
N GLU A 175 4.82 -7.39 4.10
CA GLU A 175 4.10 -7.68 2.85
C GLU A 175 3.55 -6.39 2.21
N LEU A 176 3.13 -5.41 3.02
CA LEU A 176 2.75 -4.08 2.52
C LEU A 176 3.94 -3.34 1.89
N LYS A 177 5.13 -3.38 2.52
CA LYS A 177 6.36 -2.80 1.95
C LYS A 177 6.70 -3.46 0.61
N GLU A 178 6.65 -4.79 0.54
CA GLU A 178 6.95 -5.55 -0.70
C GLU A 178 5.91 -5.31 -1.81
N LEU A 179 4.62 -5.24 -1.46
CA LEU A 179 3.56 -4.91 -2.42
C LEU A 179 3.76 -3.51 -3.02
N MET A 180 4.22 -2.56 -2.20
CA MET A 180 4.53 -1.21 -2.66
C MET A 180 5.74 -1.16 -3.58
N ASP A 181 6.81 -1.89 -3.25
CA ASP A 181 8.00 -2.00 -4.10
C ASP A 181 7.60 -2.59 -5.47
N PHE A 182 6.73 -3.61 -5.50
CA PHE A 182 6.21 -4.19 -6.75
C PHE A 182 5.41 -3.18 -7.59
N HIS A 183 4.52 -2.41 -6.97
CA HIS A 183 3.76 -1.37 -7.69
C HIS A 183 4.64 -0.22 -8.18
N ALA A 184 5.76 0.08 -7.50
CA ALA A 184 6.73 1.06 -7.98
C ALA A 184 7.40 0.60 -9.28
N GLU A 185 7.68 -0.70 -9.42
CA GLU A 185 8.32 -1.29 -10.60
C GLU A 185 7.37 -1.41 -11.80
N GLU A 186 6.08 -1.73 -11.58
CA GLU A 186 5.07 -1.88 -12.65
C GLU A 186 4.50 -0.56 -13.19
N SER A 187 5.05 0.58 -12.76
CA SER A 187 4.57 1.96 -12.99
C SER A 187 4.40 2.48 -14.43
N LYS A 188 4.54 1.62 -15.45
CA LYS A 188 4.51 2.06 -16.85
C LYS A 188 3.10 2.22 -17.43
N GLU A 189 2.05 1.72 -16.77
CA GLU A 189 0.70 1.65 -17.38
C GLU A 189 -0.40 2.51 -16.70
N GLY A 190 -0.01 3.52 -15.92
CA GLY A 190 -0.93 4.60 -15.52
C GLY A 190 -1.75 4.28 -14.28
N GLY A 191 -1.25 4.74 -13.12
CA GLY A 191 -1.94 4.64 -11.84
C GLY A 191 -1.04 4.26 -10.66
N SER A 192 0.27 4.10 -10.89
CA SER A 192 1.23 3.75 -9.84
C SER A 192 1.68 4.96 -9.03
N LEU A 193 2.17 4.67 -7.83
CA LEU A 193 2.85 5.63 -6.97
C LEU A 193 4.20 6.02 -7.60
N SER A 194 4.57 7.29 -7.52
CA SER A 194 5.92 7.76 -7.85
C SER A 194 6.94 7.08 -6.92
N ALA A 195 8.20 6.96 -7.35
CA ALA A 195 9.28 6.44 -6.52
C ALA A 195 9.40 7.22 -5.20
N ASP A 196 9.26 8.54 -5.26
CA ASP A 196 9.31 9.43 -4.09
C ASP A 196 8.12 9.16 -3.14
N GLU A 197 6.92 8.90 -3.67
CA GLU A 197 5.74 8.59 -2.86
C GLU A 197 5.91 7.23 -2.15
N VAL A 198 6.46 6.24 -2.83
CA VAL A 198 6.76 4.92 -2.26
C VAL A 198 7.78 5.06 -1.13
N MET A 199 8.82 5.87 -1.33
CA MET A 199 9.87 6.14 -0.35
C MET A 199 9.32 6.78 0.93
N VAL A 200 8.47 7.82 0.80
CA VAL A 200 7.82 8.48 1.95
C VAL A 200 6.91 7.52 2.71
N ILE A 201 6.10 6.73 2.00
CA ILE A 201 5.20 5.77 2.67
C ILE A 201 6.00 4.67 3.38
N LYS A 202 7.12 4.23 2.80
CA LYS A 202 8.04 3.27 3.44
C LYS A 202 8.67 3.85 4.71
N GLY A 203 9.13 5.10 4.66
CA GLY A 203 9.59 5.82 5.85
C GLY A 203 8.51 5.89 6.92
N ALA A 204 7.29 6.28 6.56
CA ALA A 204 6.15 6.33 7.47
C ALA A 204 5.85 4.99 8.15
N LEU A 205 5.92 3.87 7.42
CA LEU A 205 5.73 2.52 7.97
C LEU A 205 6.84 2.13 8.96
N GLN A 206 8.06 2.68 8.81
CA GLN A 206 9.23 2.42 9.65
C GLN A 206 9.27 3.29 10.92
N LEU A 207 8.68 4.48 10.92
CA LEU A 207 8.70 5.41 12.08
C LEU A 207 8.16 4.79 13.37
N SER A 208 7.22 3.86 13.27
CA SER A 208 6.67 3.18 14.46
C SER A 208 7.58 2.07 15.01
N GLU A 209 8.52 1.55 14.20
CA GLU A 209 9.45 0.47 14.57
C GLU A 209 10.79 1.03 15.05
N LYS A 210 11.22 2.17 14.49
CA LYS A 210 12.46 2.84 14.90
C LYS A 210 12.27 3.54 16.26
N THR A 211 13.31 3.46 17.07
CA THR A 211 13.45 4.22 18.32
C THR A 211 14.24 5.49 18.08
N VAL A 212 14.08 6.46 18.98
CA VAL A 212 14.81 7.73 18.94
C VAL A 212 16.32 7.52 19.07
N GLU A 213 16.76 6.52 19.83
CA GLU A 213 18.19 6.13 19.92
C GLU A 213 18.82 5.87 18.54
N ASN A 214 18.06 5.32 17.59
CA ASN A 214 18.59 4.93 16.29
C ASN A 214 18.83 6.12 15.35
N ILE A 215 18.17 7.26 15.59
CA ILE A 215 18.20 8.43 14.71
C ILE A 215 18.75 9.69 15.38
N MET A 216 19.03 9.65 16.69
CA MET A 216 19.57 10.81 17.41
C MET A 216 20.98 11.16 16.95
N THR A 217 21.33 12.45 17.07
CA THR A 217 22.71 12.90 16.97
C THR A 217 23.44 12.60 18.30
N PRO A 218 24.50 11.77 18.31
CA PRO A 218 25.24 11.45 19.53
C PRO A 218 25.85 12.69 20.18
N ILE A 219 25.82 12.76 21.52
CA ILE A 219 26.22 13.96 22.30
C ILE A 219 27.64 14.47 22.00
N ASP A 220 28.54 13.57 21.59
CA ASP A 220 29.93 13.89 21.25
C ASP A 220 30.04 14.71 19.96
N LYS A 221 29.07 14.60 19.05
CA LYS A 221 29.01 15.34 17.78
C LYS A 221 28.23 16.65 17.89
N VAL A 222 27.57 16.90 19.01
CA VAL A 222 26.69 18.06 19.19
C VAL A 222 27.49 19.31 19.53
N PHE A 223 27.30 20.39 18.80
CA PHE A 223 27.79 21.69 19.22
C PHE A 223 26.97 22.23 20.40
N MET A 224 27.65 22.58 21.50
CA MET A 224 27.01 23.03 22.74
C MET A 224 27.85 24.12 23.41
N VAL A 225 27.20 24.98 24.19
CA VAL A 225 27.85 26.07 24.94
C VAL A 225 27.74 25.84 26.44
N ASN A 226 28.75 26.26 27.21
CA ASN A 226 28.73 26.13 28.66
C ASN A 226 27.93 27.29 29.27
N ALA A 227 27.10 27.00 30.27
CA ALA A 227 26.35 28.00 31.01
C ALA A 227 27.23 29.06 31.68
N ASP A 228 28.47 28.70 32.04
CA ASP A 228 29.43 29.60 32.68
C ASP A 228 30.24 30.46 31.70
N ASP A 229 30.15 30.19 30.39
CA ASP A 229 30.81 31.00 29.38
C ASP A 229 30.20 32.41 29.37
N VAL A 230 31.04 33.42 29.21
CA VAL A 230 30.60 34.82 29.06
C VAL A 230 30.25 35.06 27.61
N LEU A 231 29.14 35.77 27.35
CA LEU A 231 28.68 36.16 26.02
C LEU A 231 29.57 37.25 25.40
N GLU A 232 30.85 36.95 25.22
CA GLU A 232 31.84 37.79 24.56
C GLU A 232 31.92 37.49 23.06
N TYR A 233 32.63 38.36 22.33
CA TYR A 233 32.83 38.26 20.88
C TYR A 233 33.24 36.85 20.43
N ASP A 234 34.15 36.19 21.14
CA ASP A 234 34.65 34.87 20.76
C ASP A 234 33.58 33.77 20.82
N ILE A 235 32.72 33.76 21.85
CA ILE A 235 31.63 32.79 21.97
C ILE A 235 30.54 33.10 20.94
N ILE A 236 30.19 34.37 20.75
CA ILE A 236 29.22 34.79 19.74
C ILE A 236 29.70 34.43 18.34
N LYS A 237 30.98 34.66 18.06
CA LYS A 237 31.61 34.28 16.80
C LYS A 237 31.58 32.77 16.60
N LYS A 238 31.87 31.97 17.63
CA LYS A 238 31.72 30.50 17.56
C LYS A 238 30.28 30.09 17.24
N ILE A 239 29.29 30.71 17.90
CA ILE A 239 27.86 30.45 17.66
C ILE A 239 27.49 30.80 16.21
N TYR A 240 27.97 31.94 15.72
CA TYR A 240 27.74 32.39 14.34
C TYR A 240 28.37 31.45 13.31
N ASP A 241 29.64 31.06 13.53
CA ASP A 241 30.39 30.20 12.61
C ASP A 241 29.78 28.79 12.49
N HIS A 242 29.03 28.31 13.50
CA HIS A 242 28.33 27.02 13.47
C HIS A 242 26.92 27.09 12.87
N GLY A 243 26.34 28.28 12.67
CA GLY A 243 25.05 28.44 11.96
C GLY A 243 23.79 27.94 12.67
N HIS A 244 23.90 27.18 13.77
CA HIS A 244 22.72 26.56 14.40
C HIS A 244 21.75 27.57 15.05
N SER A 245 20.46 27.38 14.77
CA SER A 245 19.38 28.20 15.36
C SER A 245 19.09 27.87 16.83
N ARG A 246 19.35 26.62 17.26
CA ARG A 246 19.06 26.07 18.59
C ARG A 246 20.30 25.36 19.09
N ILE A 247 20.85 25.82 20.20
CA ILE A 247 22.10 25.30 20.75
C ILE A 247 21.87 24.82 22.19
N PRO A 248 22.12 23.54 22.51
CA PRO A 248 22.02 23.06 23.88
C PRO A 248 23.03 23.75 24.80
N VAL A 249 22.58 24.08 26.01
CA VAL A 249 23.40 24.68 27.07
C VAL A 249 23.63 23.64 28.16
N TYR A 250 24.88 23.38 28.50
CA TYR A 250 25.25 22.44 29.55
C TYR A 250 25.94 23.14 30.73
N GLN A 251 25.92 22.53 31.90
CA GLN A 251 26.63 23.02 33.08
C GLN A 251 27.47 21.91 33.71
N GLY A 252 28.76 22.18 33.93
CA GLY A 252 29.70 21.18 34.43
C GLY A 252 30.04 20.14 33.35
N THR A 253 29.30 19.03 33.29
CA THR A 253 29.50 17.99 32.28
C THR A 253 28.63 18.21 31.05
N ARG A 254 29.13 17.84 29.86
CA ARG A 254 28.39 17.93 28.58
C ARG A 254 27.09 17.12 28.57
N THR A 255 27.00 16.10 29.41
CA THR A 255 25.80 15.27 29.60
C THR A 255 24.71 15.96 30.45
N ASN A 256 25.06 17.02 31.18
CA ASN A 256 24.14 17.78 32.02
C ASN A 256 23.60 19.01 31.26
N ILE A 257 22.64 18.76 30.37
CA ILE A 257 21.96 19.82 29.60
C ILE A 257 20.89 20.47 30.47
N ILE A 258 21.05 21.77 30.71
CA ILE A 258 20.16 22.59 31.55
C ILE A 258 19.07 23.29 30.72
N GLY A 259 19.28 23.46 29.42
CA GLY A 259 18.28 24.05 28.54
C GLY A 259 18.78 24.32 27.13
N LEU A 260 18.05 25.16 26.41
CA LEU A 260 18.25 25.47 25.01
C LEU A 260 18.45 26.98 24.79
N LEU A 261 19.53 27.35 24.12
CA LEU A 261 19.78 28.70 23.66
C LEU A 261 19.21 28.90 22.26
N ILE A 262 18.34 29.89 22.09
CA ILE A 262 17.84 30.31 20.79
C ILE A 262 18.69 31.47 20.29
N THR A 263 19.48 31.24 19.23
CA THR A 263 20.47 32.20 18.71
C THR A 263 19.83 33.56 18.36
N LYS A 264 18.61 33.57 17.81
CA LYS A 264 17.84 34.80 17.52
C LYS A 264 17.58 35.68 18.76
N ARG A 265 17.47 35.10 19.96
CA ARG A 265 17.24 35.86 21.20
C ARG A 265 18.50 36.55 21.72
N LEU A 266 19.68 36.13 21.26
CA LEU A 266 20.95 36.78 21.59
C LEU A 266 20.98 38.21 21.06
N ILE A 267 20.35 38.51 19.92
CA ILE A 267 20.36 39.85 19.29
C ILE A 267 19.97 40.96 20.28
N PHE A 268 18.99 40.72 21.15
CA PHE A 268 18.54 41.70 22.15
C PHE A 268 19.37 41.73 23.44
N HIS A 269 20.16 40.68 23.70
CA HIS A 269 20.99 40.54 24.90
C HIS A 269 22.44 40.95 24.67
N LEU A 270 22.82 41.20 23.42
CA LEU A 270 24.07 41.86 23.04
C LEU A 270 24.00 43.36 23.35
N ASN A 271 23.80 43.72 24.62
CA ASN A 271 24.00 45.10 25.05
C ASN A 271 25.49 45.29 25.34
N TYR A 272 26.16 46.07 24.49
CA TYR A 272 27.62 46.25 24.48
C TYR A 272 28.18 46.83 25.80
N GLU A 273 27.31 47.37 26.66
CA GLU A 273 27.71 48.00 27.92
C GLU A 273 27.82 47.02 29.12
N ASN A 274 27.32 45.78 29.00
CA ASN A 274 27.38 44.77 30.07
C ASN A 274 28.21 43.56 29.64
N THR A 275 29.54 43.68 29.79
CA THR A 275 30.55 42.73 29.32
C THR A 275 30.65 41.41 30.09
N ASN A 276 29.78 41.17 31.09
CA ASN A 276 29.93 40.01 31.99
C ASN A 276 28.68 39.13 32.10
N THR A 277 27.80 39.16 31.09
CA THR A 277 26.59 38.32 31.08
C THR A 277 26.97 36.89 30.72
N LYS A 278 26.73 35.95 31.64
CA LYS A 278 26.93 34.52 31.39
C LYS A 278 25.81 33.95 30.50
N VAL A 279 26.13 32.93 29.71
CA VAL A 279 25.14 32.19 28.88
C VAL A 279 23.99 31.66 29.74
N GLY A 280 24.30 31.14 30.94
CA GLY A 280 23.35 30.65 31.94
C GLY A 280 22.32 31.68 32.42
N GLN A 281 22.67 32.97 32.37
CA GLN A 281 21.81 34.10 32.75
C GLN A 281 21.04 34.66 31.54
N GLY A 282 21.33 34.16 30.35
CA GLY A 282 20.64 34.52 29.11
C GLY A 282 19.25 33.88 28.99
N PRO A 283 18.57 34.10 27.86
CA PRO A 283 17.24 33.58 27.59
C PRO A 283 17.29 32.07 27.26
N ILE A 284 17.51 31.23 28.29
CA ILE A 284 17.49 29.78 28.17
C ILE A 284 16.04 29.30 28.17
N ASN A 285 15.68 28.55 27.14
CA ASN A 285 14.39 27.89 27.01
C ASN A 285 14.46 26.47 27.60
N GLU A 286 13.33 26.00 28.13
CA GLU A 286 13.19 24.60 28.54
C GLU A 286 13.34 23.69 27.31
N ILE A 287 14.04 22.56 27.50
CA ILE A 287 14.24 21.55 26.47
C ILE A 287 13.49 20.27 26.84
N LEU A 288 12.84 19.67 25.86
CA LEU A 288 12.14 18.41 26.05
C LEU A 288 13.15 17.29 26.36
N LYS A 289 12.90 16.49 27.40
CA LYS A 289 13.71 15.31 27.74
C LYS A 289 12.92 14.06 27.45
N VAL A 290 13.53 13.12 26.73
CA VAL A 290 12.87 11.92 26.20
C VAL A 290 13.75 10.71 26.42
N ASP A 291 13.12 9.57 26.68
CA ASP A 291 13.82 8.29 26.80
C ASP A 291 14.27 7.77 25.42
N ALA A 292 15.45 7.16 25.37
CA ALA A 292 16.03 6.55 24.18
C ALA A 292 15.12 5.50 23.53
N SER A 293 14.30 4.80 24.32
CA SER A 293 13.40 3.74 23.86
C SER A 293 12.11 4.25 23.22
N VAL A 294 11.83 5.56 23.25
CA VAL A 294 10.62 6.13 22.65
C VAL A 294 10.67 5.92 21.13
N SER A 295 9.55 5.54 20.52
CA SER A 295 9.46 5.39 19.06
C SER A 295 9.55 6.74 18.35
N VAL A 296 10.09 6.76 17.13
CA VAL A 296 10.17 7.98 16.31
C VAL A 296 8.78 8.57 16.04
N TRP A 297 7.76 7.73 15.87
CA TRP A 297 6.36 8.20 15.74
C TRP A 297 5.88 9.02 16.94
N ASN A 298 6.22 8.60 18.16
CA ASN A 298 5.79 9.28 19.38
C ASN A 298 6.50 10.62 19.55
N ILE A 299 7.80 10.71 19.26
CA ILE A 299 8.52 11.98 19.32
C ILE A 299 8.00 12.98 18.28
N LEU A 300 7.61 12.51 17.08
CA LEU A 300 6.95 13.36 16.07
C LEU A 300 5.68 14.00 16.63
N ASN A 301 4.82 13.22 17.28
CA ASN A 301 3.61 13.73 17.92
C ASN A 301 3.94 14.75 19.03
N MET A 302 4.99 14.51 19.82
CA MET A 302 5.43 15.44 20.85
C MET A 302 5.90 16.77 20.25
N PHE A 303 6.66 16.75 19.17
CA PHE A 303 7.09 17.96 18.44
C PHE A 303 5.90 18.71 17.82
N GLN A 304 4.90 18.00 17.28
CA GLN A 304 3.68 18.59 16.74
C GLN A 304 2.83 19.34 17.78
N THR A 305 2.99 19.06 19.08
CA THR A 305 2.34 19.87 20.13
C THR A 305 2.89 21.30 20.23
N GLY A 306 3.98 21.62 19.53
CA GLY A 306 4.52 22.96 19.35
C GLY A 306 5.37 23.48 20.52
N LYS A 307 5.63 22.66 21.54
CA LYS A 307 6.40 23.10 22.73
C LYS A 307 7.91 23.18 22.49
N SER A 308 8.46 22.28 21.68
CA SER A 308 9.88 22.27 21.30
C SER A 308 10.06 21.54 19.97
N HIS A 309 11.07 21.94 19.19
CA HIS A 309 11.50 21.24 17.97
C HIS A 309 12.84 20.52 18.16
N MET A 310 13.33 20.46 19.40
CA MET A 310 14.54 19.74 19.80
C MET A 310 14.28 19.03 21.13
N ALA A 311 14.76 17.80 21.23
CA ALA A 311 14.70 16.97 22.43
C ALA A 311 16.10 16.49 22.82
N VAL A 312 16.33 16.40 24.11
CA VAL A 312 17.48 15.70 24.70
C VAL A 312 17.09 14.27 24.97
N ILE A 313 17.94 13.35 24.52
CA ILE A 313 17.71 11.92 24.65
C ILE A 313 18.53 11.40 25.82
N ASN A 314 17.87 10.72 26.74
CA ASN A 314 18.47 10.10 27.92
C ASN A 314 18.32 8.58 27.84
N LYS A 315 19.31 7.84 28.35
CA LYS A 315 19.28 6.37 28.35
C LYS A 315 18.18 5.79 29.24
N GLU A 316 17.86 6.48 30.34
CA GLU A 316 16.77 6.17 31.25
C GLU A 316 16.19 7.52 31.72
N ALA A 317 14.96 7.83 31.32
CA ALA A 317 14.26 9.05 31.72
C ALA A 317 13.45 8.89 33.01
N ASP A 318 13.49 7.71 33.65
CA ASP A 318 12.81 7.48 34.92
C ASP A 318 13.46 8.37 35.98
N GLY A 319 12.69 9.30 36.56
CA GLY A 319 13.16 10.44 37.36
C GLY A 319 13.91 10.09 38.66
N THR A 320 14.34 8.85 38.82
CA THR A 320 15.11 8.26 39.92
C THR A 320 16.62 8.43 39.73
N HIS A 321 17.13 8.50 38.50
CA HIS A 321 18.51 8.80 38.19
C HIS A 321 18.59 9.82 37.05
N PRO A 322 19.31 10.95 37.19
CA PRO A 322 19.60 11.81 36.06
C PRO A 322 20.62 11.09 35.16
N GLY A 323 20.13 10.14 34.35
CA GLY A 323 20.88 9.56 33.25
C GLY A 323 21.36 10.70 32.38
N GLY A 324 22.68 10.80 32.20
CA GLY A 324 23.28 11.83 31.37
C GLY A 324 22.73 11.78 29.95
N ALA A 325 22.61 12.93 29.31
CA ALA A 325 22.20 13.03 27.92
C ALA A 325 23.15 12.20 27.02
N ILE A 326 22.57 11.30 26.22
CA ILE A 326 23.30 10.47 25.26
C ILE A 326 23.29 11.08 23.85
N GLY A 327 22.33 11.95 23.57
CA GLY A 327 22.22 12.64 22.28
C GLY A 327 21.12 13.69 22.27
N ILE A 328 20.95 14.33 21.12
CA ILE A 328 19.83 15.21 20.82
C ILE A 328 19.09 14.71 19.58
N LEU A 329 17.82 15.09 19.47
CA LEU A 329 17.01 14.84 18.29
C LEU A 329 16.27 16.12 17.92
N THR A 330 16.21 16.42 16.62
CA THR A 330 15.45 17.54 16.08
C THR A 330 14.23 17.08 15.30
N LEU A 331 13.33 18.01 14.99
CA LEU A 331 12.22 17.74 14.08
C LEU A 331 12.70 17.45 12.64
N GLU A 332 13.83 18.03 12.24
CA GLU A 332 14.45 17.81 10.93
C GLU A 332 14.87 16.33 10.79
N ASP A 333 15.59 15.77 11.78
CA ASP A 333 15.99 14.35 11.81
C ASP A 333 14.79 13.39 11.63
N VAL A 334 13.64 13.75 12.22
CA VAL A 334 12.41 12.96 12.11
C VAL A 334 11.81 13.04 10.69
N PHE A 335 11.90 14.21 10.04
CA PHE A 335 11.45 14.38 8.66
C PHE A 335 12.40 13.71 7.66
N GLU A 336 13.71 13.73 7.92
CA GLU A 336 14.70 12.97 7.14
C GLU A 336 14.38 11.47 7.20
N GLU A 337 14.00 10.96 8.37
CA GLU A 337 13.56 9.56 8.50
C GLU A 337 12.20 9.29 7.85
N LEU A 338 11.31 10.27 7.73
CA LEU A 338 10.04 10.10 7.02
C LEU A 338 10.25 10.09 5.50
N ILE A 339 11.06 11.02 4.99
CA ILE A 339 11.29 11.24 3.56
C ILE A 339 12.40 10.32 3.03
N GLN A 340 13.24 9.78 3.91
CA GLN A 340 14.44 8.98 3.63
C GLN A 340 15.52 9.73 2.84
N GLU A 341 15.50 11.06 2.87
CA GLU A 341 16.51 11.94 2.26
C GLU A 341 17.07 12.90 3.32
N GLU A 342 18.36 13.23 3.24
CA GLU A 342 18.97 14.27 4.08
C GLU A 342 18.43 15.65 3.69
N ILE A 343 18.08 16.45 4.69
CA ILE A 343 17.65 17.83 4.51
C ILE A 343 18.89 18.71 4.65
N THR A 344 19.40 19.19 3.52
CA THR A 344 20.56 20.10 3.52
C THR A 344 20.17 21.47 4.09
N ASP A 345 20.87 21.92 5.12
CA ASP A 345 20.71 23.26 5.68
C ASP A 345 21.42 24.32 4.81
N GLU A 346 21.05 25.59 4.94
CA GLU A 346 21.63 26.68 4.17
C GLU A 346 23.12 26.90 4.44
N THR A 347 23.60 26.43 5.60
CA THR A 347 25.00 26.54 6.03
C THR A 347 25.83 25.29 5.76
N ASP A 348 25.21 24.20 5.30
CA ASP A 348 25.93 22.97 4.97
C ASP A 348 26.77 23.16 3.70
N LEU A 349 28.06 22.89 3.81
CA LEU A 349 28.94 22.83 2.66
C LEU A 349 28.56 21.60 1.85
N ILE A 350 27.94 21.80 0.67
CA ILE A 350 27.70 20.74 -0.31
C ILE A 350 29.06 20.19 -0.78
N MET A 351 29.58 19.19 -0.07
CA MET A 351 30.69 18.38 -0.57
C MET A 351 30.12 17.30 -1.48
N ASP A 352 30.12 17.60 -2.78
CA ASP A 352 29.78 16.64 -3.83
C ASP A 352 30.88 15.55 -3.91
N VAL A 353 30.71 14.47 -3.13
CA VAL A 353 31.62 13.31 -3.11
C VAL A 353 31.53 12.49 -4.41
N GLN A 354 30.57 12.77 -5.31
CA GLN A 354 30.31 11.99 -6.52
C GLN A 354 31.10 12.44 -7.78
N LYS A 355 32.39 12.74 -7.66
CA LYS A 355 33.32 12.72 -8.81
C LYS A 355 34.16 11.46 -8.87
N ARG A 356 33.56 10.28 -8.68
CA ARG A 356 34.18 8.99 -9.06
C ARG A 356 33.20 7.91 -9.52
N LEU A 357 32.16 8.23 -10.29
CA LEU A 357 31.54 7.25 -11.20
C LEU A 357 31.13 7.94 -12.52
N LYS A 358 31.84 7.63 -13.60
CA LYS A 358 31.33 7.80 -14.96
C LYS A 358 30.24 6.76 -15.17
N VAL A 359 28.96 7.14 -15.23
CA VAL A 359 27.97 6.74 -16.27
C VAL A 359 26.75 7.69 -16.19
N SER A 360 26.46 8.29 -17.34
CA SER A 360 25.22 8.98 -17.77
C SER A 360 24.64 10.13 -16.93
N GLY A 361 25.21 11.32 -17.11
CA GLY A 361 24.53 12.59 -16.82
C GLY A 361 23.45 12.88 -17.84
N MET A 362 22.22 12.49 -17.53
CA MET A 362 20.98 12.98 -18.13
C MET A 362 19.91 12.84 -17.04
N PHE A 363 19.05 13.85 -16.84
CA PHE A 363 18.06 13.98 -15.74
C PHE A 363 18.55 14.65 -14.43
N ARG A 364 18.85 15.96 -14.49
CA ARG A 364 18.45 16.91 -13.41
C ARG A 364 18.58 18.41 -13.76
N LYS A 365 19.06 18.76 -14.96
CA LYS A 365 19.12 20.16 -15.44
C LYS A 365 17.90 20.64 -16.24
N ALA A 366 16.95 19.77 -16.56
CA ALA A 366 15.79 20.12 -17.39
C ALA A 366 14.72 20.90 -16.60
N SER A 367 14.42 20.49 -15.36
CA SER A 367 13.24 20.97 -14.62
C SER A 367 13.34 22.42 -14.15
N PHE A 368 14.55 22.90 -13.82
CA PHE A 368 14.73 24.27 -13.30
C PHE A 368 14.84 25.32 -14.42
N THR A 369 15.29 24.92 -15.61
CA THR A 369 15.47 25.83 -16.75
C THR A 369 14.14 26.09 -17.48
N GLU A 370 13.23 25.12 -17.48
CA GLU A 370 11.88 25.27 -18.08
C GLU A 370 10.99 26.20 -17.25
N LEU A 371 11.06 26.12 -15.91
CA LEU A 371 10.31 27.01 -15.00
C LEU A 371 10.72 28.50 -15.07
N GLN A 372 11.93 28.81 -15.56
CA GLN A 372 12.35 30.20 -15.79
C GLN A 372 12.04 30.70 -17.20
N ARG A 373 11.94 29.81 -18.21
CA ARG A 373 11.52 30.20 -19.56
C ARG A 373 10.05 30.61 -19.61
N ASP A 374 9.17 29.92 -18.88
CA ASP A 374 7.74 30.27 -18.83
C ASP A 374 7.47 31.60 -18.14
N ARG A 375 8.29 32.01 -17.16
CA ARG A 375 8.16 33.32 -16.52
C ARG A 375 8.59 34.49 -17.39
N HIS A 376 9.50 34.28 -18.35
CA HIS A 376 9.98 35.34 -19.24
C HIS A 376 9.18 35.44 -20.55
N GLN A 377 8.55 34.36 -21.04
CA GLN A 377 7.71 34.42 -22.24
C GLN A 377 6.29 34.96 -21.99
N GLY A 378 5.77 34.88 -20.76
CA GLY A 378 4.44 35.40 -20.41
C GLY A 378 4.29 36.93 -20.35
N ARG A 379 5.36 37.70 -20.58
CA ARG A 379 5.35 39.17 -20.41
C ARG A 379 5.64 40.00 -21.67
N SER A 380 5.84 39.38 -22.83
CA SER A 380 6.27 40.11 -24.05
C SER A 380 5.29 40.03 -25.23
N ASN A 381 3.99 39.85 -25.01
CA ASN A 381 3.03 39.98 -26.11
C ASN A 381 1.64 40.49 -25.67
N LYS A 382 1.53 41.80 -25.42
CA LYS A 382 0.27 42.55 -25.55
C LYS A 382 0.57 43.91 -26.16
N ASN A 383 0.14 44.08 -27.41
CA ASN A 383 0.16 45.34 -28.14
C ASN A 383 -0.80 46.34 -27.46
N PRO A 384 -0.49 47.65 -27.44
CA PRO A 384 -1.29 48.66 -26.76
C PRO A 384 -2.35 49.23 -27.71
N SER A 385 -3.50 48.57 -27.80
CA SER A 385 -4.71 49.17 -28.36
C SER A 385 -5.90 48.33 -27.95
N ASP A 386 -6.47 48.66 -26.79
CA ASP A 386 -7.92 48.55 -26.54
C ASP A 386 -8.23 49.27 -25.23
N HIS A 387 -8.72 50.49 -25.38
CA HIS A 387 -9.39 51.22 -24.31
C HIS A 387 -10.68 50.46 -23.95
N VAL A 388 -10.73 49.89 -22.75
CA VAL A 388 -12.00 49.53 -22.11
C VAL A 388 -12.17 50.37 -20.86
N THR A 389 -13.03 51.37 -21.00
CA THR A 389 -13.50 52.30 -19.98
C THR A 389 -14.26 51.51 -18.89
N LEU A 390 -13.72 51.48 -17.68
CA LEU A 390 -14.45 51.00 -16.51
C LEU A 390 -15.44 52.07 -16.05
N LYS A 391 -16.74 51.85 -16.30
CA LYS A 391 -17.82 52.55 -15.61
C LYS A 391 -17.91 52.01 -14.17
N ILE A 392 -17.60 52.86 -13.21
CA ILE A 392 -17.94 52.67 -11.80
C ILE A 392 -19.45 52.91 -11.69
N ASN A 393 -20.17 51.90 -11.21
CA ASN A 393 -21.59 52.00 -10.90
C ASN A 393 -21.70 52.09 -9.37
N ASP A 394 -21.77 53.31 -8.85
CA ASP A 394 -22.24 53.60 -7.51
C ASP A 394 -23.77 53.50 -7.49
N GLY A 395 -24.32 52.79 -6.51
CA GLY A 395 -25.76 52.68 -6.36
C GLY A 395 -26.21 51.93 -5.11
N LEU A 396 -26.39 52.73 -4.04
CA LEU A 396 -27.34 52.62 -2.92
C LEU A 396 -27.31 51.40 -1.98
#